data_AF-A0A800F5A3-F1
#
_entry.id   AF-A0A800F5A3-F1
#
_cell.length_a   1.000
_cell.length_b   1.000
_cell.length_c   1.000
_cell.angle_alpha   90.00
_cell.angle_beta   90.00
_cell.angle_gamma   90.00
#
_symmetry.space_group_name_H-M   'P 1'
#
loop_
_entity.id
_entity.type
_entity.pdbx_description
1 polymer ?
#
loop_
_entity_poly.entity_id
_entity_poly.type
_entity_poly.pdbx_seq_one_letter_code
_entity_poly.pdbx_strand_id
1 'polypeptide(L)' 'MRPFFFAPQFVAAHPAVTVITPGTSNGVHMADNLMAQSGRVPDEQELARMVEVVDALPPAPPRGGGGQ' A
#
# COMPACT_ATOMS: atom_id res chain seq x y z
N MET A 1 -7.40 -16.32 8.04
CA MET A 1 -6.24 -15.66 7.42
C MET A 1 -6.75 -14.34 6.85
N ARG A 2 -6.49 -13.19 7.50
CA ARG A 2 -7.05 -11.89 7.06
C ARG A 2 -6.13 -11.28 5.99
N PRO A 3 -6.64 -10.86 4.81
CA PRO A 3 -5.80 -10.55 3.64
C PRO A 3 -5.36 -9.08 3.51
N PHE A 4 -5.27 -8.29 4.58
CA PHE A 4 -4.99 -6.84 4.47
C PHE A 4 -3.51 -6.43 4.59
N PHE A 5 -2.57 -7.37 4.68
CA PHE A 5 -1.15 -7.11 4.98
C PHE A 5 -0.29 -6.56 3.81
N PHE A 6 -0.85 -6.13 2.69
CA PHE A 6 -0.05 -5.98 1.46
C PHE A 6 0.41 -4.57 1.10
N ALA A 7 -0.38 -3.53 1.36
CA ALA A 7 -0.10 -2.23 0.74
C ALA A 7 1.20 -1.55 1.23
N PRO A 8 1.50 -1.45 2.55
CA PRO A 8 2.72 -0.78 2.98
C PRO A 8 3.99 -1.55 2.64
N GLN A 9 3.98 -2.89 2.67
CA GLN A 9 5.14 -3.72 2.32
C GLN A 9 5.52 -3.60 0.83
N PHE A 10 4.51 -3.47 -0.04
CA PHE A 10 4.75 -3.19 -1.46
C PHE A 10 5.45 -1.85 -1.68
N VAL A 11 4.98 -0.80 -0.99
CA VAL A 11 5.62 0.53 -1.04
C VAL A 11 7.05 0.47 -0.49
N ALA A 12 7.27 -0.29 0.59
CA ALA A 12 8.60 -0.45 1.21
C ALA A 12 9.61 -1.17 0.31
N ALA A 13 9.16 -2.00 -0.64
CA ALA A 13 10.05 -2.72 -1.55
C ALA A 13 10.70 -1.81 -2.61
N HIS A 14 10.18 -0.59 -2.82
CA HIS A 14 10.75 0.34 -3.78
C HIS A 14 11.99 1.04 -3.19
N PRO A 15 13.18 0.97 -3.82
CA PRO A 15 14.44 1.41 -3.23
C PRO A 15 14.50 2.92 -2.93
N ALA A 16 13.66 3.73 -3.58
CA ALA A 16 13.57 5.16 -3.31
C ALA A 16 12.68 5.53 -2.10
N VAL A 17 11.96 4.58 -1.51
CA VAL A 17 11.09 4.84 -0.34
C VAL A 17 11.92 4.78 0.94
N THR A 18 11.87 5.86 1.71
CA THR A 18 12.61 5.97 2.99
C THR A 18 11.70 5.94 4.20
N VAL A 19 10.44 6.31 4.04
CA VAL A 19 9.43 6.35 5.11
C VAL A 19 8.04 6.14 4.53
N ILE A 20 7.16 5.48 5.29
CA ILE A 20 5.76 5.25 4.95
C ILE A 20 4.91 5.79 6.10
N THR A 21 3.91 6.62 5.80
CA THR A 21 3.00 7.19 6.81
C THR A 21 1.57 6.80 6.46
N PRO A 22 1.11 5.61 6.86
CA PRO A 22 -0.25 5.17 6.55
C PRO A 22 -1.24 5.88 7.48
N GLY A 23 -2.28 6.49 6.89
CA GLY A 23 -3.34 7.17 7.62
C GLY A 23 -4.56 6.28 7.85
N THR A 24 -5.03 6.16 9.08
CA THR A 24 -6.30 5.49 9.42
C THR A 24 -6.89 6.03 10.73
N SER A 25 -8.22 6.11 10.81
CA SER A 25 -8.98 6.35 12.05
C SER A 25 -9.59 5.06 12.63
N ASN A 26 -9.42 3.92 11.94
CA ASN A 26 -9.91 2.62 12.37
C ASN A 26 -8.78 1.82 13.04
N GLY A 27 -8.99 1.43 14.30
CA GLY A 27 -8.02 0.66 15.09
C GLY A 27 -7.67 -0.71 14.50
N VAL A 28 -8.59 -1.36 13.76
CA VAL A 28 -8.31 -2.62 13.07
C VAL A 28 -7.28 -2.42 11.96
N HIS A 29 -7.47 -1.39 11.12
CA HIS A 29 -6.50 -1.07 10.07
C HIS A 29 -5.17 -0.58 10.66
N MET A 30 -5.20 0.05 11.84
CA MET A 30 -3.97 0.44 12.53
C MET A 30 -3.12 -0.79 12.89
N ALA A 31 -3.75 -1.88 13.36
CA ALA A 31 -3.04 -3.12 13.61
C ALA A 31 -2.36 -3.65 12.34
N ASP A 32 -3.04 -3.63 11.20
CA ASP A 32 -2.46 -4.07 9.92
C ASP A 32 -1.30 -3.16 9.47
N ASN A 33 -1.45 -1.83 9.61
CA ASN A 33 -0.39 -0.85 9.33
C ASN A 33 0.86 -1.08 10.17
N LEU A 34 0.67 -1.34 11.47
CA LEU A 34 1.77 -1.62 12.40
C LEU A 34 2.44 -2.96 12.08
N MET A 35 1.68 -3.98 11.72
CA MET A 35 2.23 -5.29 11.41
C MET A 35 3.00 -5.31 10.09
N ALA A 36 2.71 -4.40 9.15
CA ALA A 36 3.43 -4.30 7.88
C ALA A 36 4.93 -3.95 8.03
N GLN A 37 5.38 -3.51 9.22
CA GLN A 37 6.81 -3.33 9.51
C GLN A 37 7.56 -4.65 9.73
N SER A 38 6.84 -5.76 9.87
CA SER A 38 7.36 -7.08 10.21
C SER A 38 7.06 -8.07 9.09
N GLY A 39 8.05 -8.88 8.72
CA GLY A 39 7.90 -9.89 7.68
C GLY A 39 8.83 -9.67 6.50
N ARG A 40 8.60 -10.44 5.44
CA ARG A 40 9.36 -10.40 4.18
C ARG A 40 8.72 -9.36 3.26
N VAL A 41 9.53 -8.48 2.69
CA VAL A 41 9.08 -7.66 1.56
C VAL A 41 8.78 -8.55 0.34
N PRO A 42 7.84 -8.13 -0.54
CA PRO A 42 7.54 -8.86 -1.77
C PRO A 42 8.77 -9.10 -2.64
N ASP A 43 8.84 -10.26 -3.31
CA ASP A 43 9.80 -10.48 -4.40
C ASP A 43 9.33 -9.92 -5.74
N GLU A 44 10.20 -9.99 -6.76
CA GLU A 44 9.94 -9.46 -8.09
C GLU A 44 8.67 -10.03 -8.74
N GLN A 45 8.33 -11.31 -8.49
CA GLN A 45 7.11 -11.92 -9.04
C GLN A 45 5.86 -11.43 -8.31
N GLU A 46 5.96 -11.20 -7.00
CA GLU A 46 4.90 -10.59 -6.20
C GLU A 46 4.69 -9.12 -6.57
N LEU A 47 5.78 -8.37 -6.82
CA LEU A 47 5.73 -6.99 -7.30
C LEU A 47 5.05 -6.90 -8.67
N ALA A 48 5.41 -7.78 -9.61
CA ALA A 48 4.80 -7.81 -10.95
C ALA A 48 3.28 -8.03 -10.89
N ARG A 49 2.81 -8.95 -10.04
CA ARG A 49 1.37 -9.17 -9.81
C ARG A 49 0.66 -7.94 -9.26
N MET A 50 1.32 -7.17 -8.39
CA MET A 50 0.75 -5.93 -7.86
C MET A 50 0.66 -4.85 -8.95
N VAL A 51 1.67 -4.76 -9.83
CA VAL A 51 1.64 -3.86 -10.99
C VAL A 51 0.46 -4.17 -11.89
N GLU A 52 0.23 -5.46 -12.22
CA GLU A 52 -0.93 -5.89 -13.00
C GLU A 52 -2.26 -5.47 -12.35
N VAL A 53 -2.38 -5.59 -11.03
CA VAL A 53 -3.57 -5.14 -10.29
C VAL A 53 -3.76 -3.63 -10.39
N VAL A 54 -2.68 -2.85 -10.23
CA VAL A 54 -2.73 -1.38 -10.29
C VAL A 54 -3.07 -0.90 -11.70
N ASP A 55 -2.48 -1.51 -12.73
CA ASP A 55 -2.74 -1.17 -14.14
C ASP A 55 -4.18 -1.48 -14.55
N ALA A 56 -4.82 -2.45 -13.91
CA ALA A 56 -6.23 -2.79 -14.12
C ALA A 56 -7.20 -1.86 -13.38
N LEU A 57 -6.72 -0.97 -12.50
CA LEU A 57 -7.59 -0.01 -11.81
C LEU A 57 -8.15 1.02 -12.78
N PRO A 58 -9.40 1.48 -12.56
CA PRO A 58 -9.92 2.62 -13.29
C PRO A 58 -9.03 3.86 -13.04
N PRO A 59 -8.96 4.81 -14.00
CA PRO A 59 -8.21 6.03 -13.80
C PRO A 59 -8.72 6.74 -12.54
N ALA A 60 -7.78 7.31 -11.78
CA ALA A 60 -8.13 8.07 -10.59
C ALA A 60 -9.14 9.16 -10.97
N PRO A 61 -10.16 9.41 -10.13
CA PRO A 61 -11.10 10.50 -10.39
C PRO A 61 -10.33 11.82 -10.53
N PRO A 62 -10.81 12.75 -11.37
CA PRO A 62 -10.16 14.04 -11.50
C PRO A 62 -10.01 14.67 -10.13
N ARG A 63 -8.82 15.18 -9.82
CA ARG A 63 -8.60 15.90 -8.57
C ARG A 63 -9.58 17.07 -8.54
N GLY A 64 -10.49 17.06 -7.57
CA GLY A 64 -11.33 18.21 -7.30
C GLY A 64 -10.44 19.43 -7.10
N GLY A 65 -10.62 20.47 -7.92
CA GLY A 65 -9.92 21.73 -7.75
C GLY A 65 -10.07 22.18 -6.30
N GLY A 66 -8.94 22.55 -5.68
CA GLY A 66 -8.85 22.84 -4.25
C GLY A 66 -9.96 23.78 -3.79
N GLY A 67 -10.57 23.41 -2.65
CA GLY A 67 -11.60 24.18 -2.00
C GLY A 67 -11.60 23.88 -0.50
N GLN A 68 -10.78 24.66 0.20
CA GLN A 68 -10.62 24.81 1.66
C GLN A 68 -9.80 23.75 2.41
#